data_AF-A0A970ZW22-F1
#
_entry.id   AF-A0A970ZW22-F1
#
_cell.length_a   1.000
_cell.length_b   1.000
_cell.length_c   1.000
_cell.angle_alpha   90.00
_cell.angle_beta   90.00
_cell.angle_gamma   90.00
#
_symmetry.space_group_name_H-M   'P 1'
#
loop_
_entity.id
_entity.type
_entity.pdbx_description
1 polymer ?
#
loop_
_entity_poly.entity_id
_entity_poly.type
_entity_poly.pdbx_seq_one_letter_code
_entity_poly.pdbx_strand_id
1 'polypeptide(L)'
;MKPYGALRFISSLYRVFAWVALIAGILASLGVILVTVIGGNIRVPQAGALASALAGLPGALLMALTLAAVALLMYVALSAVADCVQLALAIEENTRATAELLKGEAALNASGTAPWDPAV
;
A
#
# COMPACT_ATOMS: atom_id res chain seq x y z
N MET A 1 -10.03 21.55 11.51
CA MET A 1 -9.52 20.27 10.99
C MET A 1 -8.84 20.55 9.66
N LYS A 2 -7.63 20.03 9.42
CA LYS A 2 -7.01 20.15 8.08
C LYS A 2 -7.93 19.47 7.07
N PRO A 3 -8.20 20.08 5.90
CA PRO A 3 -8.98 19.38 4.88
C PRO A 3 -8.25 18.06 4.53
N TYR A 4 -9.00 17.00 4.24
CA TYR A 4 -8.50 15.66 3.87
C TYR A 4 -7.84 14.79 4.96
N GLY A 5 -7.96 15.15 6.25
CA GLY A 5 -7.41 14.34 7.34
C GLY A 5 -7.87 12.87 7.33
N ALA A 6 -9.13 12.61 6.95
CA ALA A 6 -9.68 11.26 6.86
C ALA A 6 -9.03 10.42 5.76
N LEU A 7 -8.78 10.97 4.56
CA LEU A 7 -8.12 10.23 3.47
C LEU A 7 -6.66 9.93 3.79
N ARG A 8 -5.95 10.86 4.45
CA ARG A 8 -4.58 10.60 4.94
C ARG A 8 -4.55 9.47 5.95
N PHE A 9 -5.52 9.44 6.86
CA PHE A 9 -5.68 8.34 7.81
C PHE A 9 -5.96 7.02 7.09
N ILE A 10 -6.88 7.00 6.13
CA ILE A 10 -7.22 5.81 5.34
C ILE A 10 -6.00 5.29 4.59
N SER A 11 -5.23 6.15 3.92
CA SER A 11 -3.99 5.76 3.25
C SER A 11 -3.00 5.12 4.23
N SER A 12 -2.78 5.75 5.39
CA SER A 12 -1.92 5.17 6.42
C SER A 12 -2.44 3.82 6.91
N LEU A 13 -3.76 3.66 7.05
CA LEU A 13 -4.39 2.42 7.49
C LEU A 13 -4.18 1.29 6.46
N TYR A 14 -4.36 1.58 5.18
CA TYR A 14 -4.06 0.62 4.10
C TYR A 14 -2.59 0.20 4.12
N ARG A 15 -1.67 1.14 4.40
CA ARG A 15 -0.25 0.81 4.51
C ARG A 15 0.05 -0.09 5.70
N VAL A 16 -0.61 0.14 6.85
CA VAL A 16 -0.51 -0.76 8.01
C VAL A 16 -1.04 -2.15 7.65
N PHE A 17 -2.21 -2.25 7.00
CA PHE A 17 -2.76 -3.54 6.57
C PHE A 17 -1.87 -4.27 5.57
N ALA A 18 -1.22 -3.56 4.66
CA ALA A 18 -0.24 -4.15 3.75
C ALA A 18 0.88 -4.85 4.54
N TRP A 19 1.50 -4.16 5.49
CA TRP A 19 2.56 -4.73 6.32
C TRP A 19 2.09 -5.89 7.19
N VAL A 20 0.89 -5.77 7.80
CA VAL A 20 0.30 -6.86 8.59
C VAL A 20 0.09 -8.10 7.73
N ALA A 21 -0.46 -7.94 6.52
CA ALA A 21 -0.69 -9.05 5.60
C ALA A 21 0.63 -9.69 5.16
N LEU A 22 1.67 -8.90 4.89
CA LEU A 22 2.99 -9.41 4.52
C LEU A 22 3.61 -10.24 5.64
N ILE A 23 3.65 -9.69 6.86
CA ILE A 23 4.23 -10.37 8.03
C ILE A 23 3.46 -11.65 8.33
N ALA A 24 2.12 -11.58 8.35
CA ALA A 24 1.28 -12.76 8.57
C ALA A 24 1.52 -13.84 7.50
N GLY A 25 1.65 -13.45 6.23
CA GLY A 25 1.94 -14.36 5.13
C GLY A 25 3.31 -15.02 5.23
N ILE A 26 4.35 -14.27 5.62
CA ILE A 26 5.69 -14.81 5.86
C ILE A 26 5.67 -15.80 7.04
N LEU A 27 5.03 -15.43 8.15
CA LEU A 27 4.90 -16.32 9.31
C LEU A 27 4.12 -17.59 8.97
N ALA A 28 3.06 -17.49 8.17
CA ALA A 28 2.32 -18.64 7.68
C ALA A 28 3.18 -19.55 6.79
N SER A 29 3.96 -18.97 5.88
CA SER A 29 4.92 -19.69 5.02
C SER A 29 5.96 -20.46 5.83
N LEU A 30 6.57 -19.82 6.85
CA LEU A 30 7.50 -20.47 7.77
C LEU A 30 6.82 -21.55 8.61
N GLY A 31 5.60 -21.29 9.08
CA GLY A 31 4.80 -22.25 9.84
C GLY A 31 4.54 -23.53 9.05
N VAL A 32 4.29 -23.43 7.74
CA VAL A 32 4.12 -24.60 6.86
C VAL A 32 5.35 -25.49 6.89
N ILE A 33 6.54 -24.90 6.69
CA ILE A 33 7.81 -25.64 6.70
C ILE A 33 8.04 -26.29 8.06
N LEU A 34 7.85 -25.53 9.15
CA LEU A 34 8.11 -26.00 10.51
C LEU A 34 7.25 -27.22 10.87
N VAL A 35 5.95 -27.16 10.60
CA VAL A 35 5.03 -28.27 10.89
C VAL A 35 5.43 -29.51 10.09
N THR A 36 5.80 -29.36 8.82
CA THR A 36 6.23 -30.50 8.00
C THR A 36 7.53 -31.13 8.50
N VAL A 37 8.52 -30.33 8.93
CA VAL A 37 9.80 -30.83 9.44
C VAL A 37 9.64 -31.64 10.73
N ILE A 38 8.69 -31.27 11.60
CA ILE A 38 8.42 -31.97 12.87
C ILE A 38 7.54 -33.22 12.64
N GLY A 39 7.18 -33.53 11.39
CA GLY A 39 6.34 -34.68 11.04
C GLY A 39 4.83 -34.42 11.19
N GLY A 40 4.44 -33.16 11.38
CA GLY A 40 3.04 -32.74 11.39
C GLY A 40 2.43 -32.73 9.99
N ASN A 41 1.13 -33.03 9.91
CA ASN A 41 0.37 -32.96 8.67
C ASN A 41 -0.51 -31.71 8.65
N ILE A 42 -0.31 -30.85 7.65
CA ILE A 42 -1.18 -29.70 7.41
C ILE A 42 -2.33 -30.15 6.52
N ARG A 43 -3.54 -30.16 7.08
CA ARG A 43 -4.76 -30.39 6.31
C ARG A 43 -5.26 -29.06 5.77
N VAL A 44 -5.07 -28.84 4.48
CA VAL A 44 -5.69 -27.71 3.78
C VAL A 44 -7.08 -28.13 3.32
N PRO A 45 -8.17 -27.54 3.85
CA PRO A 45 -9.54 -28.03 3.62
C PRO A 45 -9.98 -28.09 2.16
N GLN A 46 -9.33 -27.30 1.29
CA GLN A 46 -9.65 -27.19 -0.14
C GLN A 46 -8.67 -27.92 -1.06
N ALA A 47 -7.64 -28.57 -0.53
CA ALA A 47 -6.54 -29.08 -1.37
C ALA A 47 -6.77 -30.48 -1.97
N GLY A 48 -7.80 -31.22 -1.57
CA GLY A 48 -8.23 -32.48 -2.23
C GLY A 48 -7.08 -33.38 -2.72
N ALA A 49 -7.13 -33.80 -3.99
CA ALA A 49 -6.12 -34.63 -4.65
C ALA A 49 -4.74 -33.94 -4.83
N LEU A 50 -4.69 -32.60 -4.78
CA LEU A 50 -3.44 -31.84 -4.82
C LEU A 50 -2.66 -31.97 -3.50
N ALA A 51 -3.36 -32.16 -2.38
CA ALA A 51 -2.75 -32.37 -1.07
C ALA A 51 -1.92 -33.66 -1.00
N SER A 52 -2.35 -34.73 -1.69
CA SER A 52 -1.58 -35.98 -1.76
C SER A 52 -0.35 -35.89 -2.66
N ALA A 53 -0.39 -35.08 -3.71
CA ALA A 53 0.77 -34.85 -4.61
C ALA A 53 1.83 -33.94 -3.98
N LEU A 54 1.44 -33.12 -3.00
CA LEU A 54 2.31 -32.21 -2.24
C LEU A 54 2.66 -32.76 -0.85
N ALA A 55 2.51 -34.06 -0.64
CA ALA A 55 2.85 -34.69 0.64
C ALA A 55 4.38 -34.66 0.88
N GLY A 56 4.78 -34.28 2.09
CA GLY A 56 6.18 -34.23 2.51
C GLY A 56 6.90 -32.91 2.22
N LEU A 57 8.21 -32.90 2.46
CA LEU A 57 9.04 -31.70 2.43
C LEU A 57 9.00 -30.92 1.09
N PRO A 58 9.08 -31.57 -0.09
CA PRO A 58 9.07 -30.84 -1.36
C PRO A 58 7.77 -30.07 -1.61
N GLY A 59 6.62 -30.68 -1.27
CA GLY A 59 5.33 -30.02 -1.41
C GLY A 59 5.12 -28.88 -0.40
N ALA A 60 5.63 -29.05 0.83
CA ALA A 60 5.63 -27.98 1.82
C ALA A 60 6.48 -26.78 1.39
N LEU A 61 7.65 -27.02 0.77
CA LEU A 61 8.48 -25.94 0.21
C LEU A 61 7.78 -25.20 -0.92
N LEU A 62 7.14 -25.93 -1.84
CA LEU A 62 6.36 -25.32 -2.93
C LEU A 62 5.21 -24.47 -2.35
N MET A 63 4.47 -25.02 -1.40
CA MET A 63 3.35 -24.32 -0.76
C MET A 63 3.81 -23.08 0.02
N ALA A 64 4.91 -23.17 0.76
CA ALA A 64 5.51 -22.06 1.47
C ALA A 64 5.94 -20.94 0.50
N LEU A 65 6.54 -21.31 -0.63
CA LEU A 65 6.92 -20.37 -1.68
C LEU A 65 5.70 -19.69 -2.31
N THR A 66 4.64 -20.46 -2.63
CA THR A 66 3.39 -19.90 -3.16
C THR A 66 2.74 -18.94 -2.16
N LEU A 67 2.68 -19.31 -0.88
CA LEU A 67 2.15 -18.43 0.18
C LEU A 67 2.94 -17.13 0.31
N ALA A 68 4.28 -17.21 0.27
CA ALA A 68 5.14 -16.03 0.31
C ALA A 68 4.92 -15.13 -0.92
N ALA A 69 4.79 -15.71 -2.12
CA ALA A 69 4.51 -14.98 -3.33
C ALA A 69 3.13 -14.29 -3.29
N VAL A 70 2.09 -14.99 -2.83
CA VAL A 70 0.75 -14.41 -2.65
C VAL A 70 0.76 -13.28 -1.62
N ALA A 71 1.48 -13.45 -0.51
CA ALA A 71 1.63 -12.41 0.50
C ALA A 71 2.34 -11.16 -0.04
N LEU A 72 3.38 -11.34 -0.86
CA LEU A 72 4.07 -10.24 -1.53
C LEU A 72 3.17 -9.51 -2.52
N LEU A 73 2.42 -10.24 -3.35
CA LEU A 73 1.47 -9.64 -4.29
C LEU A 73 0.36 -8.86 -3.56
N MET A 74 -0.16 -9.41 -2.46
CA MET A 74 -1.16 -8.73 -1.62
C MET A 74 -0.59 -7.46 -0.98
N TYR A 75 0.65 -7.51 -0.47
CA TYR A 75 1.35 -6.34 0.04
C TYR A 75 1.46 -5.24 -1.02
N VAL A 76 1.89 -5.58 -2.24
CA VAL A 76 2.01 -4.62 -3.34
C VAL A 76 0.65 -4.03 -3.69
N ALA A 77 -0.40 -4.85 -3.80
CA ALA A 77 -1.74 -4.38 -4.11
C ALA A 77 -2.28 -3.39 -3.05
N LEU A 78 -2.17 -3.74 -1.77
CA LEU A 78 -2.62 -2.87 -0.67
C LEU A 78 -1.79 -1.58 -0.56
N SER A 79 -0.47 -1.68 -0.79
CA SER A 79 0.42 -0.51 -0.80
C SER A 79 0.11 0.42 -1.96
N ALA A 80 -0.15 -0.13 -3.16
CA ALA A 80 -0.54 0.65 -4.33
C ALA A 80 -1.84 1.43 -4.07
N VAL A 81 -2.81 0.85 -3.36
CA VAL A 81 -4.03 1.59 -2.96
C VAL A 81 -3.69 2.76 -2.02
N ALA A 82 -2.83 2.54 -1.03
CA ALA A 82 -2.39 3.60 -0.12
C ALA A 82 -1.69 4.75 -0.88
N ASP A 83 -0.84 4.41 -1.85
CA ASP A 83 -0.08 5.35 -2.66
C ASP A 83 -0.97 6.09 -3.66
N CYS A 84 -1.96 5.44 -4.27
CA CYS A 84 -2.96 6.09 -5.11
C CYS A 84 -3.74 7.18 -4.34
N VAL A 85 -4.12 6.91 -3.08
CA VAL A 85 -4.79 7.90 -2.23
C VAL A 85 -3.86 9.08 -1.95
N GLN A 86 -2.59 8.83 -1.62
CA GLN A 86 -1.62 9.92 -1.39
C GLN A 86 -1.37 10.75 -2.64
N LEU A 87 -1.28 10.09 -3.81
CA LEU A 87 -1.09 10.76 -5.08
C LEU A 87 -2.27 11.68 -5.41
N ALA A 88 -3.50 11.21 -5.24
CA ALA A 88 -4.70 12.01 -5.46
C ALA A 88 -4.71 13.26 -4.56
N LEU A 89 -4.36 13.11 -3.28
CA LEU A 89 -4.26 14.22 -2.35
C LEU A 89 -3.18 15.23 -2.75
N ALA A 90 -2.01 14.74 -3.17
CA ALA A 90 -0.91 15.59 -3.60
C ALA A 90 -1.28 16.41 -4.86
N ILE A 91 -2.01 15.81 -5.81
CA ILE A 91 -2.52 16.52 -7.00
C ILE A 91 -3.48 17.64 -6.60
N GLU A 92 -4.40 17.38 -5.67
CA GLU A 92 -5.37 18.37 -5.19
C GLU A 92 -4.70 19.51 -4.44
N GLU A 93 -3.75 19.21 -3.54
CA GLU A 93 -3.00 20.22 -2.80
C GLU A 93 -2.18 21.12 -3.74
N ASN A 94 -1.52 20.54 -4.75
CA ASN A 94 -0.80 21.31 -5.76
C ASN A 94 -1.73 22.19 -6.59
N THR A 95 -2.89 21.67 -6.99
CA THR A 95 -3.87 22.44 -7.78
C THR A 95 -4.43 23.61 -6.98
N ARG A 96 -4.68 23.44 -5.67
CA ARG A 96 -5.11 24.54 -4.80
C ARG A 96 -4.03 25.60 -4.65
N ALA A 97 -2.78 25.18 -4.43
CA ALA A 97 -1.65 26.10 -4.34
C ALA A 97 -1.48 26.91 -5.63
N THR A 98 -1.57 26.28 -6.80
CA THR A 98 -1.51 26.99 -8.10
C THR A 98 -2.68 27.97 -8.26
N ALA A 99 -3.90 27.60 -7.87
CA ALA A 99 -5.05 28.49 -7.94
C ALA A 99 -4.91 29.72 -7.02
N GLU A 100 -4.32 29.55 -5.84
CA GLU A 100 -4.02 30.66 -4.91
C GLU A 100 -2.95 31.59 -5.48
N LEU A 101 -1.87 31.03 -6.07
CA LEU A 101 -0.83 31.82 -6.73
C LEU A 101 -1.37 32.65 -7.89
N LEU A 102 -2.17 32.04 -8.77
CA LEU A 102 -2.78 32.73 -9.91
C LEU A 102 -3.75 33.84 -9.49
N LYS A 103 -4.49 33.64 -8.38
CA LYS A 103 -5.34 34.70 -7.80
C LYS A 103 -4.51 35.86 -7.26
N GLY A 104 -3.40 35.56 -6.59
CA GLY A 104 -2.46 36.57 -6.11
C GLY A 104 -1.85 37.37 -7.25
N GLU A 105 -1.38 36.70 -8.31
CA GLU A 105 -0.81 37.33 -9.50
C GLU A 105 -1.84 38.18 -10.26
N ALA A 106 -3.06 37.68 -10.45
CA ALA A 106 -4.15 38.47 -11.03
C ALA A 106 -4.50 39.71 -10.20
N ALA A 107 -4.46 39.62 -8.88
CA ALA A 107 -4.67 40.76 -7.99
C ALA A 107 -3.54 41.81 -8.13
N LEU A 108 -2.27 41.37 -8.19
CA LEU A 108 -1.12 42.25 -8.41
C LEU A 108 -1.16 42.95 -9.77
N ASN A 109 -1.56 42.24 -10.83
CA ASN A 109 -1.70 42.79 -12.17
C ASN A 109 -2.86 43.80 -12.27
N ALA A 110 -3.95 43.59 -11.51
CA ALA A 110 -5.10 44.49 -11.47
C ALA A 110 -4.82 45.80 -10.71
N SER A 111 -3.92 45.79 -9.72
CA SER A 111 -3.51 47.00 -9.00
C SER A 111 -2.54 47.90 -9.78
N GLY A 112 -2.11 47.50 -10.99
CA GLY A 112 -1.28 48.29 -11.90
C GLY A 112 0.12 48.65 -11.39
N THR A 113 0.49 48.15 -10.21
CA THR A 113 1.75 48.42 -9.52
C THR A 113 2.27 47.10 -9.01
N ALA A 114 3.37 46.63 -9.60
CA ALA A 114 4.06 45.47 -9.07
C ALA A 114 4.78 45.89 -7.78
N PRO A 115 4.84 45.06 -6.72
CA PRO A 115 5.49 45.41 -5.45
C PRO A 115 6.99 45.73 -5.56
N TRP A 116 7.59 45.38 -6.69
CA TRP A 116 9.00 45.60 -7.03
C TRP A 116 9.19 46.66 -8.13
N ASP A 117 8.12 47.33 -8.54
CA ASP A 117 8.19 48.46 -9.48
C ASP A 117 8.78 49.68 -8.75
N PRO A 118 9.95 50.21 -9.16
CA PRO A 118 10.58 51.36 -8.50
C PRO A 118 9.84 52.69 -8.73
N ALA A 119 8.72 52.69 -9.47
CA ALA A 119 7.91 53.88 -9.73
C ALA A 119 6.93 54.26 -8.59
N VAL A 120 6.94 53.53 -7.46
CA VAL A 120 6.18 53.84 -6.22
C VAL A 120 7.11 54.33 -5.12
#